data_AF-A0A813F346-F1
#
_entry.id   AF-A0A813F346-F1
#
_cell.length_a   1.000
_cell.length_b   1.000
_cell.length_c   1.000
_cell.angle_alpha   90.00
_cell.angle_beta   90.00
_cell.angle_gamma   90.00
#
_symmetry.space_group_name_H-M   'P 1'
#
loop_
_entity.id
_entity.type
_entity.pdbx_description
1 polymer ?
#
loop_
_entity_poly.entity_id
_entity_poly.type
_entity_poly.pdbx_seq_one_letter_code
_entity_poly.pdbx_strand_id
1 'polypeptide(L)'
;QKGIGWKSCFQVSDCPHMLSGPFTFKFDIAGPLGKLGYVTPTWLDALELAGLPQAVRDAHEAGGTVIYLPLRPGAASGVSAALRHLE
;
A
#
# COMPACT_ATOMS: atom_id res chain seq x y z
N GLN A 1 -14.10 2.17 12.26
CA GLN A 1 -12.77 2.64 12.71
C GLN A 1 -11.70 1.85 11.96
N LYS A 2 -10.69 2.50 11.35
CA LYS A 2 -9.51 1.76 10.87
C LYS A 2 -8.65 1.40 12.09
N GLY A 3 -8.42 0.10 12.29
CA GLY A 3 -7.69 -0.42 13.43
C GLY A 3 -6.22 -0.01 13.43
N ILE A 4 -5.61 -0.04 14.62
CA ILE A 4 -4.17 0.16 14.86
C ILE A 4 -3.28 -0.66 13.91
N GLY A 5 -3.73 -1.84 13.47
CA GLY A 5 -3.01 -2.68 12.51
C GLY A 5 -2.81 -2.05 11.13
N TRP A 6 -3.68 -1.16 10.66
CA TRP A 6 -3.46 -0.49 9.36
C TRP A 6 -2.30 0.53 9.45
N LYS A 7 -2.09 1.13 10.62
CA LYS A 7 -1.02 2.12 10.79
C LYS A 7 0.37 1.50 10.70
N SER A 8 0.53 0.20 10.97
CA SER A 8 1.83 -0.47 10.85
C SER A 8 2.29 -0.62 9.41
N CYS A 9 1.39 -0.59 8.41
CA CYS A 9 1.78 -0.56 7.00
C CYS A 9 2.71 0.62 6.70
N PHE A 10 2.51 1.75 7.39
CA PHE A 10 3.36 2.91 7.25
C PHE A 10 4.75 2.72 7.85
N GLN A 11 5.07 1.64 8.57
CA GLN A 11 6.45 1.37 9.02
C GLN A 11 7.36 0.97 7.84
N VAL A 12 6.80 0.36 6.80
CA VAL A 12 7.55 -0.24 5.69
C VAL A 12 7.28 0.42 4.35
N SER A 13 6.21 1.20 4.23
CA SER A 13 5.80 1.87 2.99
C SER A 13 5.33 3.30 3.27
N ASP A 14 5.74 4.24 2.42
CA ASP A 14 5.23 5.62 2.46
C ASP A 14 4.01 5.81 1.55
N CYS A 15 3.66 4.79 0.76
CA CYS A 15 2.53 4.83 -0.15
C CYS A 15 1.77 3.49 -0.20
N PRO A 16 1.13 3.03 0.89
CA PRO A 16 0.29 1.84 0.85
C PRO A 16 -0.89 2.00 -0.12
N HIS A 17 -1.17 0.95 -0.90
CA HIS A 17 -2.30 0.86 -1.82
C HIS A 17 -3.31 -0.19 -1.32
N MET A 18 -4.59 0.10 -1.54
CA MET A 18 -5.72 -0.81 -1.27
C MET A 18 -6.57 -0.91 -2.54
N LEU A 19 -6.72 -2.14 -3.05
CA LEU A 19 -7.57 -2.44 -4.19
C LEU A 19 -8.59 -3.50 -3.78
N SER A 20 -9.88 -3.17 -3.86
CA SER A 20 -10.97 -4.08 -3.47
C SER A 20 -12.24 -3.75 -4.22
N GLY A 21 -12.53 -4.51 -5.28
CA GLY A 21 -13.62 -4.19 -6.22
C GLY A 21 -13.50 -2.74 -6.73
N PRO A 22 -14.55 -1.92 -6.64
CA PRO A 22 -14.50 -0.52 -7.12
C PRO A 22 -13.67 0.41 -6.23
N PHE A 23 -13.18 -0.06 -5.07
CA PHE A 23 -12.44 0.75 -4.12
C PHE A 23 -10.93 0.62 -4.37
N THR A 24 -10.37 1.58 -5.11
CA THR A 24 -8.94 1.63 -5.45
C THR A 24 -8.33 2.96 -5.01
N PHE A 25 -7.56 2.95 -3.93
CA PHE A 25 -6.94 4.16 -3.39
C PHE A 25 -5.57 3.88 -2.76
N LYS A 26 -4.77 4.93 -2.64
CA LYS A 26 -3.48 4.94 -1.93
C LYS A 26 -3.46 5.92 -0.77
N PHE A 27 -2.52 5.74 0.14
CA PHE A 27 -2.20 6.72 1.18
C PHE A 27 -0.78 7.22 0.99
N ASP A 28 -0.63 8.37 0.35
CA ASP A 28 0.67 8.96 0.10
C ASP A 28 1.07 9.93 1.23
N ILE A 29 1.90 9.44 2.16
CA ILE A 29 2.42 10.27 3.26
C ILE A 29 3.64 11.11 2.85
N ALA A 30 4.22 10.84 1.68
CA ALA A 30 5.31 11.64 1.10
C ALA A 30 4.79 12.75 0.17
N GLY A 31 3.54 12.65 -0.26
CA GLY A 31 2.85 13.61 -1.13
C GLY A 31 2.44 14.92 -0.44
N PRO A 32 1.79 15.85 -1.17
CA PRO A 32 1.45 17.18 -0.67
C PRO A 32 0.62 17.17 0.61
N LEU A 33 -0.39 16.29 0.71
CA LEU A 33 -1.24 16.16 1.90
C LEU A 33 -0.49 15.51 3.06
N GLY A 34 0.32 14.50 2.78
CA GLY A 34 1.17 13.82 3.77
C GLY A 34 2.15 14.76 4.47
N LYS A 35 2.76 15.68 3.71
CA LYS A 35 3.65 16.74 4.25
C LYS A 35 2.95 17.72 5.19
N LEU A 36 1.62 17.77 5.18
CA LEU A 36 0.80 18.54 6.12
C LEU A 36 0.32 17.70 7.32
N GLY A 37 0.79 16.46 7.45
CA GLY A 37 0.42 15.54 8.53
C GLY A 37 -0.87 14.76 8.29
N TYR A 38 -1.46 14.84 7.09
CA TYR A 38 -2.67 14.08 6.76
C TYR A 38 -2.35 12.67 6.27
N VAL A 39 -3.07 11.69 6.83
CA VAL A 39 -3.10 10.32 6.32
C VAL A 39 -4.47 10.08 5.69
N THR A 40 -4.63 10.53 4.46
CA THR A 40 -5.89 10.49 3.72
C THR A 40 -5.80 9.58 2.50
N PRO A 41 -6.87 8.85 2.16
CA PRO A 41 -6.90 8.10 0.92
C PRO A 41 -7.02 9.04 -0.29
N THR A 42 -6.31 8.73 -1.36
CA THR A 42 -6.45 9.34 -2.68
C THR A 42 -6.80 8.24 -3.66
N TRP A 43 -7.89 8.44 -4.42
CA TRP A 43 -8.29 7.52 -5.48
C TRP A 43 -7.19 7.39 -6.52
N LEU A 44 -6.94 6.16 -6.96
CA LEU A 44 -6.05 5.93 -8.09
C LEU A 44 -6.76 6.30 -9.37
N ASP A 45 -6.09 7.05 -10.24
CA ASP A 45 -6.57 7.24 -11.61
C ASP A 45 -6.23 6.03 -12.50
N ALA A 46 -6.71 6.05 -13.75
CA ALA A 46 -6.51 4.95 -14.69
C ALA A 46 -5.03 4.73 -15.05
N LEU A 47 -4.23 5.80 -15.09
CA LEU A 47 -2.81 5.71 -15.40
C LEU A 47 -2.04 5.12 -14.21
N GLU A 48 -2.38 5.53 -12.99
CA GLU A 48 -1.80 4.99 -11.77
C GLU A 48 -2.13 3.51 -11.59
N LEU A 49 -3.38 3.10 -11.84
CA LEU A 49 -3.79 1.69 -11.85
C LEU A 49 -3.02 0.89 -12.90
N ALA A 50 -2.86 1.43 -14.11
CA ALA A 50 -2.11 0.78 -15.17
C ALA A 50 -0.60 0.67 -14.86
N GLY A 51 -0.08 1.57 -14.02
CA GLY A 51 1.32 1.59 -13.59
C GLY A 51 1.66 0.67 -12.41
N LEU A 52 0.66 0.03 -11.78
CA LEU A 52 0.92 -0.93 -10.70
C LEU A 52 1.61 -2.21 -11.22
N PRO A 53 2.40 -2.91 -10.38
CA PRO A 53 3.01 -4.18 -10.76
C PRO A 53 1.98 -5.19 -11.28
N GLN A 54 2.33 -5.95 -12.32
CA GLN A 54 1.41 -6.91 -12.96
C GLN A 54 0.75 -7.86 -11.94
N ALA A 55 1.53 -8.45 -11.03
CA ALA A 55 1.00 -9.36 -10.01
C ALA A 55 -0.04 -8.72 -9.07
N VAL A 56 0.06 -7.41 -8.81
CA VAL A 56 -0.92 -6.66 -8.01
C VAL A 56 -2.23 -6.52 -8.80
N ARG A 57 -2.13 -6.22 -10.10
CA ARG A 57 -3.28 -6.09 -10.99
C ARG A 57 -3.99 -7.43 -11.18
N ASP A 58 -3.24 -8.50 -11.47
CA ASP A 58 -3.78 -9.84 -11.64
C ASP A 58 -4.53 -10.33 -10.39
N ALA A 59 -3.95 -10.11 -9.20
CA ALA A 59 -4.58 -10.47 -7.94
C ALA A 59 -5.88 -9.67 -7.68
N HIS A 60 -5.93 -8.42 -8.12
CA HIS A 60 -7.12 -7.59 -8.02
C HIS A 60 -8.21 -8.02 -9.00
N GLU A 61 -7.84 -8.29 -10.26
CA GLU A 61 -8.72 -8.77 -11.32
C GLU A 61 -9.31 -10.15 -11.00
N ALA A 62 -8.58 -10.98 -10.26
CA ALA A 62 -9.08 -12.24 -9.70
C ALA A 62 -10.16 -12.07 -8.61
N GLY A 63 -10.54 -10.82 -8.28
CA GLY A 63 -11.60 -10.49 -7.33
C GLY A 63 -11.14 -10.39 -5.87
N GLY A 64 -9.84 -10.46 -5.60
CA GLY A 64 -9.28 -10.35 -4.26
C GLY A 64 -9.23 -8.91 -3.71
N THR A 65 -9.20 -8.79 -2.38
CA THR A 65 -8.71 -7.57 -1.72
C THR A 65 -7.20 -7.61 -1.70
N VAL A 66 -6.56 -6.63 -2.35
CA VAL A 66 -5.11 -6.54 -2.47
C VAL A 66 -4.58 -5.36 -1.68
N ILE A 67 -3.66 -5.65 -0.75
CA ILE A 67 -2.86 -4.63 -0.06
C ILE A 67 -1.47 -4.66 -0.67
N TYR A 68 -1.13 -3.60 -1.41
CA TYR A 68 0.19 -3.46 -2.00
C TYR A 68 1.00 -2.41 -1.23
N LEU A 69 2.18 -2.83 -0.73
CA LEU A 69 3.07 -2.03 0.11
C LEU A 69 4.41 -1.83 -0.63
N PRO A 70 4.53 -0.82 -1.52
CA PRO A 70 5.83 -0.43 -2.07
C PRO A 70 6.80 -0.14 -0.92
N LEU A 71 7.88 -0.91 -0.82
CA LEU A 71 8.80 -0.80 0.29
C LEU A 71 9.61 0.50 0.21
N ARG A 72 9.87 1.11 1.36
CA ARG A 72 10.87 2.18 1.45
C ARG A 72 12.26 1.65 1.10
N PRO A 73 13.15 2.50 0.57
CA PRO A 73 14.57 2.17 0.45
C PRO A 73 15.13 1.67 1.78
N GLY A 74 15.79 0.51 1.76
CA GLY A 74 16.37 -0.12 2.96
C GLY A 74 15.40 -0.94 3.84
N ALA A 75 14.08 -0.89 3.61
CA ALA A 75 13.12 -1.65 4.42
C ALA A 75 13.14 -3.18 4.13
N ALA A 76 13.62 -3.59 2.96
CA ALA A 76 13.54 -4.98 2.48
C ALA A 76 14.24 -6.00 3.40
N SER A 77 15.42 -5.67 3.94
CA SER A 77 16.17 -6.57 4.82
C SER A 77 15.43 -6.80 6.15
N GLY A 78 14.88 -5.73 6.74
CA GLY A 78 14.08 -5.79 7.97
C GLY A 78 12.79 -6.58 7.78
N VAL A 79 12.07 -6.34 6.68
CA VAL A 79 10.86 -7.10 6.32
C VAL A 79 11.18 -8.58 6.16
N SER A 80 12.24 -8.90 5.40
CA SER A 80 12.64 -10.30 5.18
C SER A 80 13.06 -11.02 6.47
N ALA A 81 13.71 -10.31 7.41
CA ALA A 81 14.01 -10.86 8.72
C ALA A 81 12.74 -11.14 9.54
N ALA A 82 11.78 -10.21 9.54
CA ALA A 82 10.53 -10.37 10.27
C ALA A 82 9.67 -11.53 9.72
N LEU A 83 9.59 -11.69 8.40
CA LEU A 83 8.81 -12.77 7.77
C LEU A 83 9.34 -14.17 8.11
N ARG A 84 10.66 -14.35 8.21
CA ARG A 84 11.28 -15.64 8.61
C ARG A 84 10.94 -16.09 10.04
N HIS A 85 10.42 -15.19 10.88
CA HIS A 85 9.98 -15.53 12.24
C HIS A 85 8.49 -15.91 12.32
N LEU A 86 7.76 -15.84 11.21
CA LEU A 86 6.35 -16.21 11.12
C LEU A 86 6.13 -17.62 10.53
N GLU A 87 7.19 -18.21 9.98
CA GLU A 87 7.26 -19.61 9.49
C GLU A 87 7.78 -20.54 10.59
#